data_AF-A0AAE2YA03-F1
#
_entry.id   AF-A0AAE2YA03-F1
#
_cell.length_a   1.000
_cell.length_b   1.000
_cell.length_c   1.000
_cell.angle_alpha   90.00
_cell.angle_beta   90.00
_cell.angle_gamma   90.00
#
_symmetry.space_group_name_H-M   'P 1'
#
loop_
_entity.id
_entity.type
_entity.pdbx_description
1 polymer ?
#
loop_
_entity_poly.entity_id
_entity_poly.type
_entity_poly.pdbx_seq_one_letter_code
_entity_poly.pdbx_strand_id
1 'polypeptide(L)' 'MEKLYTTGEVAKLFRVSYVAVKKWAYAGKIKFIKTPGGKYRYPESEVGRLLAMLFERFF' A
#
# COMPACT_ATOMS: atom_id res chain seq x y z
N MET A 1 12.42 12.42 -5.87
CA MET A 1 11.62 12.01 -4.70
C MET A 1 10.47 11.17 -5.19
N GLU A 2 10.29 9.98 -4.63
CA GLU A 2 9.16 9.10 -4.97
C GLU A 2 7.87 9.57 -4.28
N LYS A 3 6.72 9.38 -4.93
CA LYS A 3 5.42 9.67 -4.34
C LYS A 3 5.09 8.66 -3.24
N LEU A 4 4.53 9.16 -2.12
CA LEU A 4 4.15 8.35 -0.97
C LEU A 4 2.65 8.39 -0.72
N TYR A 5 2.02 7.23 -0.77
CA TYR A 5 0.61 7.07 -0.47
C TYR A 5 0.37 6.91 1.03
N THR A 6 -0.72 7.46 1.54
CA THR A 6 -1.26 7.13 2.86
C THR A 6 -1.96 5.78 2.83
N THR A 7 -2.18 5.16 3.99
CA THR A 7 -2.99 3.93 4.10
C THR A 7 -4.39 4.10 3.51
N GLY A 8 -5.00 5.28 3.64
CA GLY A 8 -6.31 5.58 3.10
C GLY A 8 -6.34 5.64 1.57
N GLU A 9 -5.31 6.21 0.95
CA GLU A 9 -5.20 6.23 -0.51
C GLU A 9 -4.95 4.83 -1.08
N VAL A 10 -4.07 4.03 -0.44
CA VAL A 10 -3.88 2.63 -0.83
C VAL A 10 -5.20 1.85 -0.70
N ALA A 11 -5.93 2.03 0.40
CA ALA A 11 -7.23 1.38 0.60
C ALA A 11 -8.21 1.70 -0.55
N LYS A 12 -8.27 2.97 -0.98
CA LYS A 12 -9.10 3.39 -2.12
C LYS A 12 -8.65 2.75 -3.43
N LEU A 13 -7.35 2.74 -3.71
CA LEU A 13 -6.79 2.15 -4.95
C LEU A 13 -7.12 0.66 -5.08
N PHE A 14 -6.95 -0.10 -4.00
CA PHE A 14 -7.21 -1.54 -3.98
C PHE A 14 -8.67 -1.92 -3.68
N ARG A 15 -9.54 -0.92 -3.44
CA ARG A 15 -10.95 -1.12 -3.02
C ARG A 15 -11.08 -2.06 -1.81
N VAL A 16 -10.18 -1.91 -0.84
CA VAL A 16 -10.18 -2.67 0.41
C VAL A 16 -10.34 -1.74 1.61
N SER A 17 -10.57 -2.30 2.80
CA SER A 17 -10.62 -1.50 4.02
C SER A 17 -9.23 -0.99 4.42
N TYR A 18 -9.19 0.14 5.12
CA TYR A 18 -7.97 0.67 5.77
C TYR A 18 -7.29 -0.39 6.65
N VAL A 19 -8.08 -1.19 7.37
CA VAL A 19 -7.58 -2.25 8.25
C VAL A 19 -6.89 -3.35 7.45
N ALA A 20 -7.39 -3.71 6.27
CA ALA A 20 -6.74 -4.69 5.40
C ALA A 20 -5.35 -4.21 4.97
N VAL A 21 -5.20 -2.95 4.56
CA VAL A 21 -3.90 -2.38 4.20
C VAL A 21 -2.93 -2.42 5.39
N LYS A 22 -3.39 -2.06 6.60
CA LYS A 22 -2.54 -2.20 7.80
C LYS A 22 -2.14 -3.65 8.05
N LYS A 23 -3.05 -4.62 7.87
CA LYS A 23 -2.73 -6.05 8.00
C LYS A 23 -1.69 -6.49 6.96
N TRP A 24 -1.75 -5.99 5.73
CA TRP A 24 -0.71 -6.25 4.72
C TRP A 24 0.65 -5.71 5.14
N ALA A 25 0.69 -4.48 5.68
CA ALA A 25 1.91 -3.88 6.18
C ALA A 25 2.50 -4.66 7.37
N TYR A 26 1.67 -5.03 8.35
CA TYR A 26 2.09 -5.86 9.49
C TYR A 26 2.59 -7.25 9.07
N ALA A 27 1.98 -7.83 8.04
CA ALA A 27 2.39 -9.11 7.48
C ALA A 27 3.58 -9.01 6.49
N GLY A 28 4.14 -7.81 6.28
CA GLY A 28 5.26 -7.60 5.35
C GLY A 28 4.90 -7.76 3.86
N LYS A 29 3.61 -7.79 3.51
CA LYS A 29 3.13 -7.99 2.12
C LYS A 29 3.23 -6.74 1.25
N ILE A 30 3.33 -5.57 1.89
CA ILE A 30 3.53 -4.28 1.25
C ILE A 30 4.59 -3.51 2.05
N LYS A 31 5.65 -3.05 1.39
CA LYS A 31 6.66 -2.19 2.01
C LYS A 31 6.08 -0.83 2.39
N PHE A 32 6.54 -0.28 3.51
CA PHE A 32 6.11 1.03 4.00
C PHE A 32 7.22 1.73 4.78
N ILE A 33 7.07 3.03 4.92
CA ILE A 33 7.89 3.92 5.75
C ILE A 33 7.01 4.45 6.88
N LYS A 34 7.55 4.55 8.09
CA LYS A 34 6.87 5.25 9.19
C LYS A 34 7.30 6.71 9.20
N THR A 35 6.34 7.63 9.25
CA THR A 35 6.64 9.03 9.55
C THR A 35 7.07 9.17 11.01
N PRO A 36 7.73 10.27 11.42
CA PRO A 36 8.05 10.52 12.83
C PRO A 36 6.83 10.42 13.76
N GLY A 37 5.64 10.82 13.29
CA GLY A 37 4.37 10.67 14.01
C GLY A 37 3.70 9.29 13.91
N GLY A 38 4.43 8.26 13.44
CA GLY A 38 3.95 6.87 13.40
C GLY A 38 2.95 6.53 12.30
N LYS A 39 2.63 7.46 11.39
CA LYS A 39 1.73 7.19 10.24
C LYS A 39 2.48 6.41 9.17
N TYR A 40 1.76 5.55 8.46
CA TYR A 40 2.35 4.69 7.43
C TYR A 40 2.29 5.41 6.09
N ARG A 41 3.37 5.28 5.33
CA ARG A 41 3.52 5.80 3.96
C ARG A 41 4.02 4.70 3.05
N TYR A 42 3.37 4.53 1.90
CA TYR A 42 3.63 3.45 0.97
C TYR A 42 4.26 4.02 -0.30
N PRO A 43 5.48 3.58 -0.69
CA PRO A 43 6.13 3.98 -1.93
C PRO A 43 5.27 3.68 -3.16
N GLU A 44 5.22 4.61 -4.12
CA GLU A 44 4.50 4.43 -5.40
C GLU A 44 4.93 3.18 -6.16
N SER A 45 6.22 2.87 -6.18
CA SER A 45 6.78 1.66 -6.80
C SER A 45 6.20 0.39 -6.21
N GLU A 46 6.04 0.33 -4.89
CA GLU A 46 5.49 -0.84 -4.20
C GLU A 46 3.96 -0.96 -4.40
N VAL A 47 3.24 0.16 -4.36
CA VAL A 47 1.81 0.21 -4.68
C VAL A 47 1.58 -0.24 -6.12
N GLY A 48 2.39 0.25 -7.06
CA GLY A 48 2.35 -0.12 -8.48
C GLY A 48 2.64 -1.60 -8.70
N ARG A 49 3.67 -2.16 -8.03
CA ARG A 49 3.98 -3.60 -8.08
C ARG A 49 2.78 -4.46 -7.71
N LEU A 50 2.08 -4.11 -6.64
CA LEU A 50 0.91 -4.87 -6.20
C LEU A 50 -0.31 -4.68 -7.12
N LEU A 51 -0.52 -3.50 -7.69
CA LEU A 51 -1.57 -3.29 -8.70
C LEU A 51 -1.32 -4.10 -9.97
N ALA A 52 -0.06 -4.16 -10.42
CA ALA A 52 0.33 -4.98 -11.56
C ALA A 52 0.08 -6.48 -11.30
N MET A 53 0.53 -7.00 -10.16
CA MET A 53 0.24 -8.40 -9.76
C MET A 53 -1.26 -8.69 -9.64
N LEU A 54 -2.04 -7.71 -9.18
CA LEU A 54 -3.49 -7.85 -9.08
C LEU A 54 -4.11 -7.92 -10.49
N PHE A 55 -3.66 -7.07 -11.41
CA PHE A 55 -4.09 -7.08 -12.79
C PHE A 55 -3.76 -8.41 -13.47
N GLU A 56 -2.53 -8.90 -13.38
CA GLU A 56 -2.09 -10.21 -13.90
C GLU A 56 -2.89 -11.40 -13.35
N ARG A 57 -3.59 -11.25 -12.21
CA ARG A 57 -4.42 -12.31 -11.64
C ARG A 57 -5.84 -12.35 -12.22
N PHE A 58 -6.27 -11.28 -12.86
CA PHE A 58 -7.62 -11.14 -13.40
C PHE A 58 -7.68 -11.23 -14.93
N PHE A 59 -6.54 -11.43 -15.60
CA PHE A 59 -6.40 -11.77 -17.01
C PHE A 59 -5.70 -13.12 -17.12
#